data_AF-R2SC89-F1
#
_entry.id   AF-R2SC89-F1
#
_cell.length_a   1.000
_cell.length_b   1.000
_cell.length_c   1.000
_cell.angle_alpha   90.00
_cell.angle_beta   90.00
_cell.angle_gamma   90.00
#
_symmetry.space_group_name_H-M   'P 1'
#
loop_
_entity.id
_entity.type
_entity.pdbx_description
1 polymer ?
#
loop_
_entity_poly.entity_id
_entity_poly.type
_entity_poly.pdbx_seq_one_letter_code
_entity_poly.pdbx_strand_id
1 'polypeptide(L)'
;MEKWKKNYLKGLLSEYPHLERYIKEKERELSCHRRNNEGPLLITISSDRRLRSLERKHRIIREALLESSPEVREIIEELYMKPCKNSSLTKVADQVYLSTRQVTRLRNHFFENLLEKLEL
;
A
#
# COMPACT_ATOMS: atom_id res chain seq x y z
N MET A 1 4.68 7.48 -18.17
CA MET A 1 5.21 7.27 -16.80
C MET A 1 6.60 6.65 -16.86
N GLU A 2 7.57 7.25 -16.17
CA GLU A 2 8.96 6.79 -16.12
C GLU A 2 9.11 5.44 -15.39
N LYS A 3 10.13 4.66 -15.77
CA LYS A 3 10.37 3.31 -15.24
C LYS A 3 10.62 3.30 -13.73
N TRP A 4 11.35 4.30 -13.22
CA TRP A 4 11.66 4.40 -11.79
C TRP A 4 10.41 4.71 -10.95
N LYS A 5 9.51 5.60 -11.41
CA LYS A 5 8.22 5.88 -10.74
C LYS A 5 7.37 4.62 -10.62
N LYS A 6 7.26 3.83 -11.69
CA LYS A 6 6.56 2.53 -11.65
C LYS A 6 7.16 1.57 -10.63
N ASN A 7 8.49 1.45 -10.60
CA ASN A 7 9.15 0.54 -9.66
C ASN A 7 8.98 0.99 -8.22
N TYR A 8 9.03 2.31 -7.96
CA TYR A 8 8.76 2.89 -6.65
C TYR A 8 7.35 2.54 -6.16
N LEU A 9 6.33 2.79 -6.99
CA LEU A 9 4.94 2.47 -6.63
C LEU A 9 4.72 0.98 -6.38
N LYS A 10 5.35 0.10 -7.18
CA LYS A 10 5.26 -1.35 -6.97
C LYS A 10 5.84 -1.76 -5.62
N GLY A 11 6.99 -1.21 -5.24
CA GLY A 11 7.59 -1.46 -3.92
C GLY A 11 6.66 -0.98 -2.80
N LEU A 12 6.13 0.23 -2.94
CA LEU A 12 5.21 0.82 -1.98
C LEU A 12 3.94 -0.01 -1.79
N LEU A 13 3.35 -0.53 -2.88
CA LEU A 13 2.17 -1.40 -2.83
C LEU A 13 2.50 -2.79 -2.27
N SER A 14 3.69 -3.33 -2.53
CA SER A 14 4.11 -4.61 -1.94
C SER A 14 4.36 -4.53 -0.43
N GLU A 15 4.79 -3.37 0.06
CA GLU A 15 5.01 -3.15 1.50
C GLU A 15 3.70 -2.87 2.25
N TYR A 16 2.64 -2.50 1.53
CA TYR A 16 1.35 -2.09 2.10
C TYR A 16 0.77 -3.10 3.14
N PRO A 17 0.68 -4.42 2.86
CA PRO A 17 0.11 -5.38 3.83
C PRO A 17 0.96 -5.54 5.09
N HIS A 18 2.29 -5.39 4.95
CA HIS A 18 3.22 -5.46 6.07
C HIS A 18 3.12 -4.20 6.95
N LEU A 19 2.81 -3.06 6.33
CA LEU A 19 2.68 -1.79 7.02
C LEU A 19 1.44 -1.74 7.92
N GLU A 20 0.30 -2.26 7.46
CA GLU A 20 -0.91 -2.35 8.29
C GLU A 20 -0.67 -3.23 9.52
N ARG A 21 0.03 -4.36 9.34
CA ARG A 21 0.45 -5.24 10.44
C ARG A 21 1.39 -4.51 11.41
N TYR A 22 2.36 -3.76 10.88
CA TYR A 22 3.32 -3.00 11.66
C TYR A 22 2.66 -1.88 12.49
N ILE A 23 1.74 -1.11 11.90
CA ILE A 23 0.97 -0.07 12.61
C ILE A 23 0.19 -0.71 13.77
N LYS A 24 -0.53 -1.80 13.49
CA LYS A 24 -1.33 -2.51 14.50
C LYS A 24 -0.48 -3.10 15.63
N GLU A 25 0.72 -3.58 15.32
CA GLU A 25 1.68 -4.07 16.31
C GLU A 25 2.23 -2.92 17.18
N LYS A 26 2.55 -1.78 16.57
CA LYS A 26 3.00 -0.58 17.31
C LYS A 26 1.91 0.04 18.17
N GLU A 27 0.65 0.07 17.71
CA GLU A 27 -0.49 0.48 18.54
C GLU A 27 -0.67 -0.42 19.76
N ARG A 28 -0.48 -1.74 19.61
CA ARG A 28 -0.52 -2.70 20.71
C ARG A 28 0.63 -2.48 21.70
N GLU A 29 1.85 -2.32 21.21
CA GLU A 29 3.02 -2.02 22.04
C GLU A 29 2.78 -0.74 22.86
N LEU A 30 2.31 0.34 22.23
CA LEU A 30 1.98 1.61 22.91
C LEU A 30 0.86 1.44 23.95
N SER A 31 -0.16 0.63 23.65
CA SER A 31 -1.28 0.34 24.56
C SER A 31 -0.83 -0.44 25.80
N CYS A 32 0.03 -1.46 25.62
CA CYS A 32 0.63 -2.21 26.71
C CYS A 32 1.56 -1.33 27.56
N HIS A 33 2.37 -0.48 26.95
CA HIS A 33 3.28 0.44 27.66
C HIS A 33 2.52 1.43 28.55
N ARG A 34 1.39 1.99 28.08
CA ARG A 34 0.54 2.89 28.87
C ARG A 34 -0.06 2.22 30.11
N ARG A 35 -0.30 0.90 30.09
CA ARG A 35 -0.80 0.16 31.27
C ARG A 35 0.27 -0.10 32.32
N ASN A 36 1.54 -0.20 31.92
CA ASN A 36 2.63 -0.65 32.79
C ASN A 36 3.40 0.50 33.49
N ASN A 37 3.03 1.78 33.30
CA ASN A 37 3.68 2.94 33.94
C ASN A 37 5.22 2.99 33.79
N GLU A 38 5.79 2.35 32.78
CA GLU A 38 7.21 2.48 32.45
C GLU A 38 7.42 3.75 31.60
N GLY A 39 8.28 4.64 32.09
CA GLY A 39 8.49 6.03 31.65
C GLY A 39 8.98 6.25 30.20
N PRO A 40 9.24 7.51 29.81
CA PRO A 40 8.76 7.98 28.53
C PRO A 40 9.84 8.15 27.43
N LEU A 41 9.37 7.98 26.19
CA LEU A 41 9.59 8.88 25.04
C LEU A 41 10.79 8.70 24.08
N LEU A 42 11.89 8.00 24.40
CA LEU A 42 13.10 8.11 23.54
C LEU A 42 13.03 7.33 22.20
N ILE A 43 12.35 6.17 22.16
CA ILE A 43 12.13 5.43 20.90
C ILE A 43 11.06 6.13 20.03
N THR A 44 10.20 6.94 20.65
CA THR A 44 8.98 7.49 20.06
C THR A 44 9.23 8.61 19.06
N ILE A 45 10.20 9.51 19.22
CA ILE A 45 10.31 10.72 18.38
C ILE A 45 10.82 10.43 16.96
N SER A 46 11.87 9.60 16.85
CA SER A 46 12.44 9.17 15.56
C SER A 46 11.55 8.14 14.86
N SER A 47 10.90 7.27 15.64
CA SER A 47 9.81 6.42 15.15
C SER A 47 8.65 7.27 14.65
N ASP A 48 8.23 8.32 15.36
CA ASP A 48 7.06 9.14 15.01
C ASP A 48 7.19 9.78 13.63
N ARG A 49 8.33 10.38 13.28
CA ARG A 49 8.43 11.07 11.98
C ARG A 49 8.39 10.07 10.81
N ARG A 50 9.12 8.96 10.92
CA ARG A 50 9.11 7.90 9.90
C ARG A 50 7.76 7.20 9.83
N LEU A 51 7.19 6.88 10.98
CA LEU A 51 5.91 6.21 11.13
C LEU A 51 4.76 7.10 10.64
N ARG A 52 4.72 8.39 10.97
CA ARG A 52 3.77 9.36 10.41
C ARG A 52 3.89 9.51 8.89
N SER A 53 5.11 9.48 8.35
CA SER A 53 5.31 9.51 6.88
C SER A 53 4.78 8.24 6.22
N LEU A 54 5.01 7.08 6.84
CA LEU A 54 4.49 5.80 6.39
C LEU A 54 2.97 5.72 6.51
N GLU A 55 2.39 6.15 7.63
CA GLU A 55 0.95 6.26 7.85
C GLU A 55 0.28 7.19 6.84
N ARG A 56 0.90 8.34 6.53
CA ARG A 56 0.39 9.25 5.50
C ARG A 56 0.34 8.55 4.14
N LYS A 57 1.42 7.88 3.74
CA LYS A 57 1.46 7.12 2.48
C LYS A 57 0.43 6.00 2.46
N HIS A 58 0.31 5.26 3.57
CA HIS A 58 -0.67 4.20 3.74
C HIS A 58 -2.11 4.72 3.60
N ARG A 59 -2.40 5.84 4.25
CA ARG A 59 -3.70 6.49 4.17
C ARG A 59 -4.02 6.90 2.75
N ILE A 60 -3.08 7.53 2.04
CA ILE A 60 -3.25 7.92 0.63
C ILE A 60 -3.53 6.69 -0.25
N ILE A 61 -2.78 5.60 -0.09
CA ILE A 61 -3.01 4.35 -0.84
C ILE A 61 -4.39 3.77 -0.52
N ARG A 62 -4.79 3.77 0.77
CA ARG A 62 -6.09 3.28 1.20
C ARG A 62 -7.23 4.09 0.57
N GLU A 63 -7.15 5.42 0.62
CA GLU A 63 -8.12 6.33 0.01
C GLU A 63 -8.17 6.12 -1.51
N ALA A 64 -7.01 5.97 -2.18
CA ALA A 64 -6.96 5.65 -3.61
C ALA A 64 -7.62 4.31 -3.96
N LEU A 65 -7.46 3.26 -3.14
CA LEU A 65 -8.11 1.96 -3.34
C LEU A 65 -9.62 2.00 -3.07
N LEU A 66 -10.07 2.84 -2.13
CA LEU A 66 -11.49 3.01 -1.80
C LEU A 66 -12.24 3.76 -2.90
N GLU A 67 -11.63 4.81 -3.46
CA GLU A 67 -12.18 5.57 -4.59
C GLU A 67 -12.13 4.80 -5.91
N SER A 68 -11.20 3.85 -6.04
CA SER A 68 -11.07 3.01 -7.23
C SER A 68 -12.20 1.99 -7.34
N SER A 69 -12.51 1.61 -8.58
CA SER A 69 -13.51 0.58 -8.86
C SER A 69 -13.09 -0.77 -8.26
N PRO A 70 -14.06 -1.67 -7.96
CA PRO A 70 -13.77 -2.96 -7.35
C PRO A 70 -12.82 -3.82 -8.19
N GLU A 71 -12.91 -3.73 -9.52
CA GLU A 71 -12.03 -4.45 -10.45
C GLU A 71 -10.59 -3.95 -10.33
N VAL A 72 -10.38 -2.63 -10.22
CA VAL A 72 -9.04 -2.04 -10.05
C VAL A 72 -8.43 -2.50 -8.73
N ARG A 73 -9.22 -2.55 -7.67
CA ARG A 73 -8.77 -3.01 -6.35
C ARG A 73 -8.30 -4.45 -6.40
N GLU A 74 -9.10 -5.33 -6.99
CA GLU A 74 -8.76 -6.76 -7.13
C GLU A 74 -7.49 -6.94 -7.99
N ILE A 75 -7.36 -6.19 -9.08
CA ILE A 75 -6.15 -6.18 -9.91
C ILE A 75 -4.91 -5.79 -9.09
N ILE A 76 -4.98 -4.73 -8.30
CA ILE A 76 -3.83 -4.22 -7.55
C ILE A 76 -3.48 -5.14 -6.38
N GLU A 77 -4.48 -5.65 -5.66
CA GLU A 77 -4.28 -6.59 -4.55
C GLU A 77 -3.62 -7.88 -5.04
N GLU A 78 -4.12 -8.47 -6.13
CA GLU A 78 -3.62 -9.72 -6.68
C GLU A 78 -2.21 -9.58 -7.27
N LEU A 79 -1.90 -8.43 -7.89
CA LEU A 79 -0.59 -8.20 -8.51
C LEU A 79 0.51 -7.81 -7.51
N TYR A 80 0.18 -7.07 -6.45
CA TYR A 80 1.18 -6.41 -5.62
C TYR A 80 1.09 -6.72 -4.13
N MET A 81 -0.10 -7.01 -3.60
CA MET A 81 -0.29 -7.17 -2.15
C MET A 81 -0.25 -8.64 -1.72
N LYS A 82 -0.66 -9.56 -2.57
CA LYS A 82 -0.60 -10.99 -2.25
C LYS A 82 0.85 -11.51 -2.33
N PRO A 83 1.29 -12.34 -1.38
CA PRO A 83 2.63 -12.91 -1.38
C PRO A 83 2.88 -13.91 -2.52
N CYS A 84 1.85 -14.28 -3.30
CA CYS A 84 1.96 -15.14 -4.47
C CYS A 84 2.57 -14.37 -5.66
N LYS A 85 3.90 -14.24 -5.65
CA LYS A 85 4.76 -13.51 -6.62
C LYS A 85 4.62 -13.86 -8.12
N ASN A 86 3.72 -14.77 -8.50
CA ASN A 86 3.55 -15.30 -9.87
C ASN A 86 2.17 -15.01 -10.48
N SER A 87 1.45 -14.01 -9.97
CA SER A 87 0.24 -13.47 -10.60
C SER A 87 0.63 -12.76 -11.89
N SER A 88 0.73 -13.54 -12.98
CA SER A 88 0.91 -12.97 -14.32
C SER A 88 -0.28 -12.06 -14.64
N LEU A 89 -0.06 -11.00 -15.41
CA LEU A 89 -1.13 -10.13 -15.91
C LEU A 89 -2.24 -10.94 -16.59
N THR A 90 -1.89 -12.06 -17.22
CA THR A 90 -2.84 -12.99 -17.83
C THR A 90 -3.73 -13.66 -16.80
N LYS A 91 -3.17 -14.12 -15.67
CA LYS A 91 -3.95 -14.78 -14.61
C LYS A 91 -4.94 -13.81 -13.97
N VAL A 92 -4.50 -12.57 -13.71
CA VAL A 92 -5.37 -11.53 -13.15
C VAL A 92 -6.44 -11.11 -14.15
N ALA A 93 -6.10 -11.04 -15.44
CA ALA A 93 -7.05 -10.81 -16.52
C ALA A 93 -8.13 -11.91 -16.56
N ASP A 94 -7.74 -13.17 -16.44
CA ASP A 94 -8.67 -14.31 -16.40
C ASP A 94 -9.57 -14.26 -15.15
N GLN A 95 -9.03 -13.88 -13.99
CA GLN A 95 -9.81 -13.78 -12.73
C GLN A 95 -10.84 -12.65 -12.76
N VAL A 96 -10.47 -11.49 -13.29
CA VAL A 96 -11.34 -10.30 -13.33
C VAL A 96 -12.19 -10.27 -14.62
N TYR A 97 -12.12 -11.31 -15.45
CA TYR A 97 -12.84 -11.43 -16.72
C TYR A 97 -12.60 -10.24 -17.68
N LEU A 98 -11.38 -9.68 -17.67
CA LEU A 98 -10.98 -8.54 -18.50
C LEU A 98 -9.84 -8.93 -19.44
N SER A 99 -9.71 -8.22 -20.56
CA SER A 99 -8.53 -8.41 -21.42
C SER A 99 -7.25 -7.93 -20.71
N THR A 100 -6.12 -8.55 -21.03
CA THR A 100 -4.79 -8.14 -20.54
C THR A 100 -4.48 -6.67 -20.82
N ARG A 101 -4.96 -6.14 -21.95
CA ARG A 101 -4.85 -4.73 -22.32
C ARG A 101 -5.68 -3.83 -21.41
N GLN A 102 -6.91 -4.23 -21.07
CA GLN A 102 -7.75 -3.49 -20.12
C GLN A 102 -7.13 -3.48 -18.73
N VAL A 103 -6.67 -4.63 -18.22
CA VAL A 103 -5.98 -4.73 -16.93
C VAL A 103 -4.75 -3.81 -16.90
N THR A 104 -3.96 -3.82 -17.97
CA THR A 104 -2.79 -2.95 -18.08
C THR A 104 -3.17 -1.47 -18.06
N ARG A 105 -4.26 -1.10 -18.75
CA ARG A 105 -4.77 0.28 -18.79
C ARG A 105 -5.28 0.73 -17.42
N LEU A 106 -6.11 -0.07 -16.78
CA LEU A 106 -6.65 0.19 -15.44
C LEU A 106 -5.55 0.34 -14.40
N ARG A 107 -4.56 -0.56 -14.41
CA ARG A 107 -3.39 -0.46 -13.54
C ARG A 107 -2.59 0.82 -13.79
N ASN A 108 -2.33 1.16 -15.05
CA ASN A 108 -1.58 2.38 -15.36
C ASN A 108 -2.33 3.64 -14.92
N HIS A 109 -3.65 3.67 -15.12
CA HIS A 109 -4.49 4.77 -14.66
C HIS A 109 -4.49 4.90 -13.14
N PHE A 110 -4.60 3.77 -12.41
CA PHE A 110 -4.44 3.76 -10.95
C PHE A 110 -3.08 4.33 -10.50
N PHE A 111 -2.00 3.95 -11.18
CA PHE A 111 -0.67 4.49 -10.86
C PHE A 111 -0.56 6.00 -11.13
N GLU A 112 -1.21 6.52 -12.17
CA GLU A 112 -1.24 7.96 -12.44
C GLU A 112 -1.99 8.71 -11.33
N ASN A 113 -3.17 8.23 -10.94
CA ASN A 113 -3.94 8.80 -9.84
C ASN A 113 -3.16 8.74 -8.52
N LEU A 114 -2.45 7.64 -8.26
CA LEU A 114 -1.65 7.48 -7.05
C LEU A 114 -0.42 8.41 -7.04
N LEU A 115 0.21 8.67 -8.19
CA LEU A 115 1.30 9.65 -8.29
C LEU A 115 0.82 11.05 -7.97
N GLU A 116 -0.34 11.43 -8.51
CA GLU A 116 -0.94 12.73 -8.27
C GLU A 116 -1.20 12.95 -6.77
N LYS A 117 -1.79 11.95 -6.10
CA LYS A 117 -2.04 12.01 -4.65
C LYS A 117 -0.78 11.97 -3.78
N LEU A 118 0.29 11.36 -4.27
CA LEU A 118 1.58 11.33 -3.58
C LEU A 118 2.45 12.56 -3.89
N GLU A 119 1.99 13.45 -4.76
CA GLU A 119 2.70 14.65 -5.22
C GLU A 119 4.10 14.33 -5.79
N LEU A 120 4.21 13.23 -6.58
CA LEU A 120 5.47 12.66 -7.12
C LEU A 120 5.71 12.86 -8.63
#